data_AF-A0A6L5WIW6-F1
#
_entry.id   AF-A0A6L5WIW6-F1
#
_cell.length_a   1.000
_cell.length_b   1.000
_cell.length_c   1.000
_cell.angle_alpha   90.00
_cell.angle_beta   90.00
_cell.angle_gamma   90.00
#
_symmetry.space_group_name_H-M   'P 1'
#
loop_
_entity.id
_entity.type
_entity.pdbx_description
1 polymer ?
#
loop_
_entity_poly.entity_id
_entity_poly.type
_entity_poly.pdbx_seq_one_letter_code
_entity_poly.pdbx_strand_id
1 'polypeptide(L)'
;MKKNIILILFSLFLYGCEGRECRNEYNKKANEIIFEKLRNFEHLGGTWSCGTIDKHVSISNIYGATDNDIEILLNNLTKASKLKNVKKEINVYKNINHIDKNLKPKGSPVLVLKLDTTKGK
;
A
#
# COMPACT_ATOMS: atom_id res chain seq x y z
N MET A 1 12.58 -41.74 31.40
CA MET A 1 11.57 -41.18 30.48
C MET A 1 11.98 -39.77 30.09
N LYS A 2 12.09 -39.52 28.78
CA LYS A 2 12.50 -38.26 28.16
C LYS A 2 11.52 -37.14 28.50
N LYS A 3 12.04 -35.93 28.72
CA LYS A 3 11.34 -34.71 28.27
C LYS A 3 12.37 -33.63 27.96
N ASN A 4 12.82 -33.65 26.71
CA ASN A 4 13.57 -32.56 26.09
C ASN A 4 12.67 -31.31 26.14
N ILE A 5 13.07 -30.30 26.91
CA ILE A 5 12.53 -28.96 26.79
C ILE A 5 13.16 -28.37 25.53
N ILE A 6 12.50 -28.55 24.40
CA ILE A 6 12.84 -27.86 23.16
C ILE A 6 12.41 -26.41 23.37
N LEU A 7 13.38 -25.56 23.69
CA LEU A 7 13.24 -24.12 23.70
C LEU A 7 13.00 -23.69 22.25
N ILE A 8 11.73 -23.56 21.85
CA ILE A 8 11.38 -22.98 20.56
C ILE A 8 11.72 -21.49 20.67
N LEU A 9 12.94 -21.15 20.24
CA LEU A 9 13.29 -19.82 19.75
C LEU A 9 12.34 -19.53 18.58
N PHE A 10 11.15 -19.00 18.88
CA PHE A 10 10.45 -18.14 17.96
C PHE A 10 11.37 -16.93 17.78
N SER A 11 12.32 -17.07 16.86
CA SER A 11 12.88 -15.94 16.16
C SER A 11 11.68 -15.24 15.52
N LEU A 12 11.14 -14.29 16.27
CA LEU A 12 10.47 -13.13 15.74
C LEU A 12 11.31 -12.71 14.54
N PHE A 13 10.85 -13.06 13.34
CA PHE A 13 11.29 -12.46 12.10
C PHE A 13 10.86 -10.98 12.15
N LEU A 14 11.52 -10.23 13.03
CA LEU A 14 11.70 -8.78 12.96
C LEU A 14 12.78 -8.49 11.91
N TYR A 15 12.79 -9.23 10.80
CA TYR A 15 13.24 -8.64 9.56
C TYR A 15 12.15 -7.65 9.19
N GLY A 16 12.25 -6.46 9.78
CA GLY A 16 11.66 -5.28 9.18
C GLY A 16 12.05 -5.36 7.71
N CYS A 17 11.06 -5.60 6.85
CA CYS A 17 11.25 -5.43 5.43
C CYS A 17 11.79 -4.03 5.29
N GLU A 18 13.11 -3.91 5.10
CA GLU A 18 13.71 -2.63 4.81
C GLU A 18 12.96 -2.16 3.58
N GLY A 19 12.12 -1.12 3.76
CA GLY A 19 11.14 -0.73 2.75
C GLY A 19 11.75 -0.33 1.39
N ARG A 20 13.08 -0.45 1.23
CA ARG A 20 13.87 -0.23 0.03
C ARG A 20 13.32 -0.97 -1.19
N GLU A 21 12.88 -2.22 -1.03
CA GLU A 21 12.49 -3.06 -2.18
C GLU A 21 11.20 -2.58 -2.85
N CYS A 22 10.19 -2.19 -2.06
CA CYS A 22 8.97 -1.58 -2.59
C CYS A 22 9.08 -0.06 -2.76
N ARG A 23 9.96 0.64 -2.01
CA ARG A 23 10.27 2.07 -2.19
C ARG A 23 11.38 2.29 -3.22
N ASN A 24 11.36 1.54 -4.31
CA ASN A 24 12.24 1.79 -5.45
C ASN A 24 11.82 3.05 -6.22
N GLU A 25 12.69 3.51 -7.12
CA GLU A 25 12.47 4.71 -7.93
C GLU A 25 11.20 4.66 -8.78
N TYR A 26 10.84 3.48 -9.32
CA TYR A 26 9.67 3.30 -10.19
C TYR A 26 8.38 3.50 -9.41
N ASN A 27 8.26 2.85 -8.25
CA ASN A 27 7.11 2.99 -7.36
C ASN A 27 7.02 4.41 -6.76
N LYS A 28 8.15 5.06 -6.49
CA LYS A 28 8.17 6.46 -6.04
C LYS A 28 7.65 7.40 -7.12
N LYS A 29 8.14 7.26 -8.36
CA LYS A 29 7.66 8.04 -9.51
C LYS A 29 6.18 7.78 -9.80
N ALA A 30 5.72 6.53 -9.65
CA ALA A 30 4.30 6.20 -9.77
C ALA A 30 3.46 6.90 -8.69
N ASN A 31 3.93 6.99 -7.44
CA ASN A 31 3.22 7.70 -6.37
C ASN A 31 3.04 9.19 -6.69
N GLU A 32 4.07 9.84 -7.23
CA GLU A 32 4.02 11.27 -7.60
C GLU A 32 2.90 11.54 -8.61
N ILE A 33 2.68 10.62 -9.56
CA ILE A 33 1.59 10.72 -10.55
C ILE A 33 0.24 10.34 -9.93
N ILE A 34 0.18 9.19 -9.25
CA ILE A 34 -1.07 8.61 -8.73
C ILE A 34 -1.74 9.55 -7.74
N PHE A 35 -0.96 10.10 -6.81
CA PHE A 35 -1.47 10.95 -5.73
C PHE A 35 -1.45 12.44 -6.07
N GLU A 36 -1.11 12.79 -7.31
CA GLU A 36 -1.18 14.17 -7.80
C GLU A 36 -2.62 14.71 -7.68
N LYS A 37 -2.78 15.89 -7.07
CA LYS A 37 -4.08 16.57 -6.90
C LYS A 37 -5.13 15.82 -6.08
N LEU A 38 -4.77 14.71 -5.42
CA LEU A 38 -5.62 14.22 -4.33
C LEU A 38 -5.63 15.27 -3.21
N ARG A 39 -6.79 15.43 -2.58
CA ARG A 39 -6.94 16.36 -1.46
C ARG A 39 -5.90 16.02 -0.39
N ASN A 40 -5.45 17.06 0.32
CA ASN A 40 -4.27 17.05 1.18
C ASN A 40 -3.94 15.68 1.81
N PHE A 41 -2.76 15.12 1.49
CA PHE A 41 -2.35 13.76 1.86
C PHE A 41 -2.36 13.54 3.39
N GLU A 42 -2.24 14.61 4.19
CA GLU A 42 -2.38 14.59 5.65
C GLU A 42 -3.79 14.24 6.16
N HIS A 43 -4.82 14.39 5.32
CA HIS A 43 -6.21 14.02 5.59
C HIS A 43 -6.65 12.74 4.86
N LEU A 44 -6.03 12.40 3.73
CA LEU A 44 -6.23 11.13 3.01
C LEU A 44 -5.33 10.00 3.50
N GLY A 45 -4.52 10.27 4.55
CA GLY A 45 -4.28 9.37 5.67
C GLY A 45 -3.92 7.96 5.26
N GLY A 46 -2.92 7.82 4.41
CA GLY A 46 -2.52 6.51 3.92
C GLY A 46 -1.35 5.95 4.67
N THR A 47 -1.55 4.85 5.39
CA THR A 47 -0.41 4.01 5.73
C THR A 47 0.14 3.39 4.46
N TRP A 48 1.46 3.23 4.42
CA TRP A 48 2.11 2.46 3.37
C TRP A 48 2.83 1.28 3.99
N SER A 49 2.95 0.21 3.21
CA SER A 49 3.76 -0.94 3.55
C SER A 49 4.32 -1.58 2.28
N CYS A 50 5.34 -2.41 2.43
CA CYS A 50 5.64 -3.40 1.40
C CYS A 50 4.72 -4.60 1.56
N GLY A 51 4.41 -5.28 0.46
CA GLY A 51 3.68 -6.55 0.50
C GLY A 51 4.46 -7.60 1.31
N THR A 52 3.76 -8.39 2.11
CA THR A 52 4.36 -9.47 2.90
C THR A 52 4.74 -10.68 2.05
N ILE A 53 3.97 -10.95 0.98
CA ILE A 53 4.22 -12.04 0.04
C ILE A 53 5.14 -11.58 -1.10
N ASP A 54 4.83 -10.43 -1.70
CA ASP A 54 5.66 -9.79 -2.71
C ASP A 54 6.19 -8.46 -2.17
N LYS A 55 7.43 -8.51 -1.70
CA LYS A 55 8.18 -7.40 -1.11
C LYS A 55 8.44 -6.22 -2.07
N HIS A 56 8.23 -6.40 -3.38
CA HIS A 56 8.33 -5.32 -4.37
C HIS A 56 7.01 -4.55 -4.56
N VAL A 57 5.89 -5.10 -4.07
CA VAL A 57 4.59 -4.41 -4.11
C VAL A 57 4.58 -3.32 -3.05
N SER A 58 4.44 -2.07 -3.48
CA SER A 58 4.19 -0.95 -2.57
C SER A 58 2.69 -0.78 -2.39
N ILE A 59 2.24 -1.07 -1.17
CA ILE A 59 0.84 -0.99 -0.76
C ILE A 59 0.60 0.38 -0.14
N SER A 60 -0.45 1.05 -0.56
CA SER A 60 -0.94 2.30 0.03
C SER A 60 -2.38 2.12 0.45
N ASN A 61 -2.72 2.46 1.68
CA ASN A 61 -4.11 2.57 2.10
C ASN A 61 -4.55 4.02 1.94
N ILE A 62 -5.83 4.28 1.70
CA ILE A 62 -6.42 5.63 1.67
C ILE A 62 -7.71 5.57 2.48
N TYR A 63 -7.86 6.46 3.45
CA TYR A 63 -9.06 6.52 4.30
C TYR A 63 -9.84 7.80 4.04
N GLY A 64 -11.16 7.76 4.20
CA GLY A 64 -12.01 8.95 4.00
C GLY A 64 -12.17 9.40 2.55
N ALA A 65 -11.92 8.52 1.57
CA ALA A 65 -11.99 8.89 0.16
C ALA A 65 -13.42 9.26 -0.27
N THR A 66 -13.56 10.37 -1.00
CA THR A 66 -14.81 10.73 -1.68
C THR A 66 -14.86 10.16 -3.09
N ASP A 67 -16.02 10.23 -3.74
CA ASP A 67 -16.17 9.78 -5.12
C ASP A 67 -15.27 10.58 -6.08
N ASN A 68 -15.08 11.88 -5.82
CA ASN A 68 -14.15 12.73 -6.57
C ASN A 68 -12.68 12.28 -6.39
N ASP A 69 -12.27 11.87 -5.19
CA ASP A 69 -10.91 11.35 -4.98
C ASP A 69 -10.71 10.02 -5.74
N ILE A 70 -11.73 9.16 -5.77
CA ILE A 70 -11.71 7.90 -6.51
C ILE A 70 -11.55 8.17 -8.01
N GLU A 71 -12.28 9.14 -8.55
CA GLU A 71 -12.16 9.55 -9.95
C GLU A 71 -10.74 10.05 -10.28
N ILE A 72 -10.17 10.91 -9.44
CA ILE A 72 -8.79 11.39 -9.57
C ILE A 72 -7.80 10.21 -9.54
N LEU A 73 -7.96 9.29 -8.58
CA LEU A 73 -7.11 8.09 -8.47
C LEU A 73 -7.15 7.24 -9.72
N LEU A 74 -8.34 6.94 -10.27
CA LEU A 74 -8.50 6.13 -11.47
C LEU A 74 -7.86 6.79 -12.70
N ASN A 75 -8.08 8.10 -12.87
CA ASN A 75 -7.48 8.88 -13.96
C ASN A 75 -5.94 8.89 -13.86
N ASN A 76 -5.41 9.10 -12.66
CA ASN A 76 -3.97 9.13 -12.45
C ASN A 76 -3.32 7.74 -12.52
N LEU A 77 -4.00 6.68 -12.08
CA LEU A 77 -3.54 5.30 -12.23
C LEU A 77 -3.38 4.94 -13.71
N THR A 78 -4.33 5.40 -14.56
CA THR A 78 -4.24 5.23 -16.01
C THR A 78 -3.00 5.92 -16.58
N LYS A 79 -2.66 7.13 -16.11
CA LYS A 79 -1.41 7.80 -16.50
C LYS A 79 -0.18 7.03 -16.03
N ALA A 80 -0.17 6.58 -14.77
CA ALA A 80 0.92 5.82 -14.17
C ALA A 80 1.13 4.45 -14.82
N SER A 81 0.10 3.87 -15.45
CA SER A 81 0.20 2.60 -16.17
C SER A 81 1.17 2.62 -17.36
N LYS A 82 1.55 3.81 -17.83
CA LYS A 82 2.56 3.99 -18.87
C LYS A 82 4.00 3.83 -18.35
N LEU A 83 4.21 3.83 -17.03
CA LEU A 83 5.52 3.59 -16.42
C LEU A 83 5.85 2.10 -16.45
N LYS A 84 7.13 1.77 -16.61
CA LYS A 84 7.65 0.40 -16.52
C LYS A 84 8.08 0.06 -15.10
N ASN A 85 8.09 -1.24 -14.77
CA ASN A 85 8.61 -1.78 -13.52
C ASN A 85 7.90 -1.28 -12.24
N VAL A 86 6.62 -0.94 -12.35
CA VAL A 86 5.79 -0.51 -11.22
C VAL A 86 5.04 -1.71 -10.65
N LYS A 87 5.03 -1.84 -9.32
CA LYS A 87 4.19 -2.80 -8.58
C LYS A 87 3.53 -2.09 -7.42
N LYS A 88 2.25 -1.77 -7.58
CA LYS A 88 1.46 -0.98 -6.63
C LYS A 88 0.11 -1.62 -6.35
N GLU A 89 -0.29 -1.51 -5.09
CA GLU A 89 -1.64 -1.80 -4.63
C GLU A 89 -2.15 -0.60 -3.83
N ILE A 90 -3.37 -0.17 -4.09
CA ILE A 90 -4.01 0.94 -3.39
C ILE A 90 -5.35 0.46 -2.85
N ASN A 91 -5.47 0.45 -1.53
CA ASN A 91 -6.68 0.05 -0.83
C ASN A 91 -7.44 1.31 -0.41
N VAL A 92 -8.60 1.54 -1.02
CA VAL A 92 -9.41 2.73 -0.79
C VAL A 92 -10.54 2.43 0.17
N TYR A 93 -10.70 3.24 1.20
CA TYR A 93 -11.77 3.19 2.18
C TYR A 93 -12.50 4.53 2.20
N LYS A 94 -13.83 4.52 2.14
CA LYS A 94 -14.63 5.76 2.32
C LYS A 94 -14.72 6.21 3.78
N ASN A 95 -14.53 5.28 4.72
CA ASN A 95 -14.58 5.57 6.14
C ASN A 95 -13.20 5.99 6.66
N ILE A 96 -13.20 6.70 7.79
CA ILE A 96 -12.01 6.98 8.59
C ILE A 96 -12.06 6.23 9.91
N ASN A 97 -10.92 5.99 10.53
CA ASN A 97 -10.86 5.57 11.92
C ASN A 97 -10.88 6.81 12.81
N HIS A 98 -11.95 6.95 13.61
CA HIS A 98 -12.15 8.12 14.48
C HIS A 98 -11.23 8.14 15.72
N ILE A 99 -10.58 7.02 16.04
CA ILE A 99 -9.64 6.91 17.16
C ILE A 99 -8.24 7.37 16.71
N ASP A 100 -7.80 6.92 15.53
CA ASP A 100 -6.54 7.33 14.92
C ASP A 100 -6.70 7.32 13.40
N LYS A 101 -6.56 8.49 12.77
CA LYS A 101 -6.68 8.67 11.32
C LYS A 101 -5.65 7.87 10.51
N ASN A 102 -4.57 7.41 11.14
CA ASN A 102 -3.55 6.59 10.51
C ASN A 102 -3.86 5.09 10.60
N LEU A 103 -4.84 4.68 11.41
CA LEU A 103 -5.23 3.28 11.50
C LEU A 103 -6.31 2.94 10.48
N LYS A 104 -6.26 1.69 10.01
CA LYS A 104 -7.29 1.14 9.13
C LYS A 104 -8.68 1.28 9.81
N PRO A 105 -9.69 1.80 9.10
CA PRO A 105 -11.06 1.80 9.60
C PRO A 105 -11.62 0.38 9.66
N LYS A 106 -12.69 0.19 10.45
CA LYS A 106 -13.39 -1.10 10.47
C LYS A 106 -13.99 -1.40 9.09
N GLY A 107 -13.82 -2.64 8.63
CA GLY A 107 -14.35 -3.13 7.36
C GLY A 107 -13.29 -3.33 6.27
N SER A 108 -13.77 -3.74 5.10
CA SER A 108 -12.96 -3.98 3.90
C SER A 108 -12.85 -2.70 3.06
N PRO A 109 -11.78 -2.57 2.25
CA PRO A 109 -11.70 -1.48 1.28
C PRO A 109 -12.90 -1.53 0.33
N VAL A 110 -13.40 -0.37 -0.07
CA VAL A 110 -14.47 -0.25 -1.07
C VAL A 110 -13.94 -0.48 -2.49
N LEU A 111 -12.63 -0.28 -2.68
CA LEU A 111 -11.95 -0.44 -3.96
C LEU A 111 -10.49 -0.82 -3.71
N VAL A 112 -10.00 -1.79 -4.48
CA VAL A 112 -8.59 -2.22 -4.50
C VAL A 112 -8.06 -2.02 -5.91
N LEU A 113 -7.13 -1.09 -6.06
CA LEU A 113 -6.49 -0.78 -7.34
C LEU A 113 -5.12 -1.45 -7.38
N LYS A 114 -4.84 -2.19 -8.47
CA LYS A 114 -3.56 -2.86 -8.66
C LYS A 114 -2.93 -2.41 -9.96
N LEU A 115 -1.65 -2.06 -9.89
CA LEU A 115 -0.83 -1.73 -11.04
C LEU A 115 0.45 -2.57 -11.00
N ASP A 116 0.57 -3.50 -11.94
CA ASP A 116 1.77 -4.28 -12.17
C ASP A 116 2.20 -4.10 -13.64
N THR A 117 3.30 -3.35 -13.84
CA THR A 117 3.91 -3.14 -15.15
C THR A 117 5.29 -3.78 -15.26
N THR A 118 5.64 -4.67 -14.32
CA THR A 118 6.85 -5.49 -14.40
C THR A 118 6.69 -6.63 -15.39
N LYS A 119 5.45 -7.10 -15.56
CA LYS A 119 5.07 -8.09 -16.55
C LYS A 119 4.63 -7.33 -17.80
N GLY A 120 5.60 -6.96 -18.64
CA GLY A 120 5.28 -6.45 -19.97
C GLY A 120 4.53 -7.51 -20.77
N LYS A 121 3.59 -7.07 -21.62
CA LYS A 121 3.02 -7.88 -22.71
C LYS A 121 4.12 -8.46 -23.60
#